data_AF-A0A917CMZ4-F1
#
_entry.id   AF-A0A917CMZ4-F1
#
_cell.length_a   1.000
_cell.length_b   1.000
_cell.length_c   1.000
_cell.angle_alpha   90.00
_cell.angle_beta   90.00
_cell.angle_gamma   90.00
#
_symmetry.space_group_name_H-M   'P 1'
#
loop_
_entity.id
_entity.type
_entity.pdbx_description
1 polymer ?
#
loop_
_entity_poly.entity_id
_entity_poly.type
_entity_poly.pdbx_seq_one_letter_code
_entity_poly.pdbx_strand_id
1 'polypeptide(L)'
;MHNIGRLSPNQNLQKNGYPLSKDYSTIGNQVEAIAAGNKYAHETFEQLLNSENHRHLLLGQQLFYQYQNELGVAYVRETKSPYDYYWVIYIADHDHRPKPESELTVISEFKLDLPEYKTSIRERHRQSRAGRPLMTTDQ
;
A
#
# COMPACT_ATOMS: atom_id res chain seq x y z
N MET A 1 10.94 -14.18 6.34
CA MET A 1 11.85 -13.02 6.50
C MET A 1 13.10 -13.29 5.68
N HIS A 2 13.41 -12.46 4.67
CA HIS A 2 14.71 -12.43 4.03
C HIS A 2 15.47 -11.22 4.59
N ASN A 3 16.48 -11.46 5.42
CA ASN A 3 17.27 -10.39 6.03
C ASN A 3 18.61 -10.31 5.29
N ILE A 4 18.74 -9.40 4.32
CA ILE A 4 20.04 -9.10 3.72
C ILE A 4 20.88 -8.40 4.80
N GLY A 5 21.95 -9.05 5.27
CA GLY A 5 22.86 -8.47 6.27
C GLY A 5 22.34 -8.43 7.71
N ARG A 6 21.36 -9.29 8.08
CA ARG A 6 20.68 -9.36 9.40
C ARG A 6 19.75 -8.18 9.73
N LEU A 7 19.59 -7.22 8.82
CA LEU A 7 18.63 -6.12 8.95
C LEU A 7 17.33 -6.45 8.24
N SER A 8 16.21 -6.04 8.83
CA SER A 8 14.92 -6.05 8.14
C SER A 8 14.82 -4.87 7.15
N PRO A 9 13.93 -4.94 6.14
CA PRO A 9 13.79 -3.88 5.15
C PRO A 9 13.56 -2.47 5.73
N ASN A 10 12.76 -2.35 6.81
CA ASN A 10 12.57 -1.06 7.49
C ASN A 10 13.90 -0.52 8.06
N GLN A 11 14.70 -1.38 8.69
CA GLN A 11 16.00 -1.00 9.24
C GLN A 11 16.98 -0.62 8.12
N ASN A 12 16.91 -1.28 6.96
CA ASN A 12 17.75 -0.93 5.83
C ASN A 12 17.44 0.48 5.32
N LEU A 13 16.17 0.87 5.18
CA LEU A 13 15.82 2.24 4.81
C LEU A 13 16.35 3.26 5.82
N GLN A 14 16.06 3.04 7.11
CA GLN A 14 16.51 3.94 8.18
C GLN A 14 18.03 4.07 8.25
N LYS A 15 18.75 2.95 8.16
CA LYS A 15 20.22 2.92 8.17
C LYS A 15 20.83 3.68 6.99
N ASN A 16 20.16 3.69 5.84
CA ASN A 16 20.61 4.42 4.65
C ASN A 16 20.08 5.87 4.60
N GLY A 17 19.54 6.39 5.72
CA GLY A 17 19.16 7.79 5.86
C GLY A 17 17.78 8.15 5.30
N TYR A 18 16.97 7.18 4.87
CA TYR A 18 15.59 7.45 4.52
C TYR A 18 14.80 7.77 5.80
N PRO A 19 14.11 8.93 5.88
CA PRO A 19 13.42 9.38 7.08
C PRO A 19 12.06 8.68 7.24
N LEU A 20 12.11 7.35 7.38
CA LEU A 20 10.94 6.47 7.50
C LEU A 20 10.03 6.92 8.65
N SER A 21 8.72 6.97 8.39
CA SER A 21 7.73 7.32 9.40
C SER A 21 7.83 6.48 10.68
N LYS A 22 7.58 7.10 11.84
CA LYS A 22 7.56 6.42 13.14
C LYS A 22 6.44 5.38 13.27
N ASP A 23 5.44 5.40 12.39
CA ASP A 23 4.35 4.43 12.38
C ASP A 23 4.82 3.02 11.93
N TYR A 24 6.02 2.91 11.34
CA TYR A 24 6.62 1.64 10.97
C TYR A 24 7.27 0.93 12.16
N SER A 25 7.10 -0.40 12.25
CA SER A 25 7.83 -1.19 13.23
C SER A 25 9.34 -1.14 12.93
N THR A 26 10.19 -1.01 13.95
CA THR A 26 11.65 -0.99 13.74
C THR A 26 12.14 -2.26 13.06
N ILE A 27 11.63 -3.43 13.47
CA ILE A 27 11.92 -4.71 12.83
C ILE A 27 10.66 -5.11 12.05
N GLY A 28 10.77 -5.19 10.72
CA GLY A 28 9.63 -5.48 9.87
C GLY A 28 9.94 -5.37 8.38
N ASN A 29 9.04 -5.94 7.59
CA ASN A 29 8.99 -5.70 6.15
C ASN A 29 7.62 -5.15 5.78
N GLN A 30 7.49 -3.83 5.82
CA GLN A 30 6.31 -3.11 5.35
C GLN A 30 6.63 -2.20 4.16
N VAL A 31 7.84 -2.32 3.62
CA VAL A 31 8.37 -1.41 2.61
C VAL A 31 8.91 -2.12 1.38
N GLU A 32 9.26 -3.42 1.46
CA GLU A 32 9.96 -4.14 0.39
C GLU A 32 9.12 -5.28 -0.19
N ALA A 33 8.97 -5.26 -1.51
CA ALA A 33 8.62 -6.43 -2.31
C ALA A 33 9.82 -6.86 -3.15
N ILE A 34 10.20 -8.13 -3.06
CA ILE A 34 11.31 -8.69 -3.82
C ILE A 34 10.86 -9.91 -4.61
N ALA A 35 11.29 -9.98 -5.87
CA ALA A 35 11.07 -11.13 -6.75
C ALA A 35 12.35 -11.43 -7.52
N ALA A 36 12.48 -12.70 -7.94
CA ALA A 36 13.63 -13.16 -8.69
C ALA A 36 13.21 -14.19 -9.76
N GLY A 37 14.05 -14.38 -10.77
CA GLY A 37 13.84 -15.37 -11.84
C GLY A 37 13.27 -14.80 -13.13
N ASN A 38 12.60 -13.64 -13.07
CA ASN A 38 11.96 -13.03 -14.24
C ASN A 38 12.81 -11.91 -14.82
N LYS A 39 13.04 -11.96 -16.14
CA LYS A 39 13.80 -10.95 -16.87
C LYS A 39 12.98 -9.67 -17.07
N TYR A 40 11.67 -9.78 -17.22
CA TYR A 40 10.81 -8.67 -17.62
C TYR A 40 9.93 -8.16 -16.48
N ALA A 41 9.71 -6.85 -16.45
CA ALA A 41 8.97 -6.19 -15.38
C ALA A 41 7.52 -6.67 -15.23
N HIS A 42 6.82 -6.97 -16.33
CA HIS A 42 5.42 -7.40 -16.29
C HIS A 42 5.27 -8.78 -15.63
N GLU A 43 6.13 -9.75 -15.98
CA GLU A 43 6.16 -11.08 -15.37
C GLU A 43 6.46 -11.00 -13.87
N THR A 44 7.43 -10.17 -13.48
CA THR A 44 7.76 -9.90 -12.08
C THR A 44 6.58 -9.26 -11.34
N PHE A 45 5.94 -8.27 -11.95
CA PHE A 45 4.82 -7.59 -11.32
C PHE A 45 3.63 -8.53 -11.12
N GLU A 46 3.27 -9.33 -12.13
CA GLU A 46 2.26 -10.38 -12.01
C GLU A 46 2.60 -11.41 -10.93
N GLN A 47 3.86 -11.87 -10.88
CA GLN A 47 4.34 -12.78 -9.82
C GLN A 47 4.15 -12.16 -8.43
N LEU A 48 4.50 -10.88 -8.26
CA LEU A 48 4.33 -10.17 -6.99
C LEU A 48 2.85 -10.03 -6.64
N LEU A 49 1.98 -9.65 -7.58
CA LEU A 49 0.54 -9.51 -7.35
C LEU A 49 -0.17 -10.83 -6.98
N ASN A 50 0.40 -11.97 -7.37
CA ASN A 50 -0.09 -13.30 -6.97
C ASN A 50 0.24 -13.66 -5.51
N SER A 51 1.07 -12.88 -4.81
CA SER A 51 1.29 -13.00 -3.37
C SER A 51 0.43 -11.97 -2.63
N GLU A 52 -0.37 -12.43 -1.65
CA GLU A 52 -1.24 -11.55 -0.87
C GLU A 52 -0.48 -10.41 -0.18
N ASN A 53 0.63 -10.71 0.49
CA ASN A 53 1.42 -9.71 1.21
C ASN A 53 2.04 -8.67 0.26
N HIS A 54 2.62 -9.11 -0.87
CA HIS A 54 3.15 -8.19 -1.86
C HIS A 54 2.02 -7.36 -2.50
N ARG A 55 0.87 -7.96 -2.79
CA ARG A 55 -0.29 -7.25 -3.34
C ARG A 55 -0.83 -6.19 -2.39
N HIS A 56 -0.91 -6.48 -1.09
CA HIS A 56 -1.30 -5.51 -0.07
C HIS A 56 -0.38 -4.29 -0.05
N LEU A 57 0.94 -4.52 -0.10
CA LEU A 57 1.96 -3.49 -0.18
C LEU A 57 1.87 -2.69 -1.50
N LEU A 58 1.95 -3.38 -2.64
CA LEU A 58 2.06 -2.75 -3.96
C LEU A 58 0.79 -2.02 -4.41
N LEU A 59 -0.38 -2.48 -3.99
CA LEU A 59 -1.67 -1.89 -4.37
C LEU A 59 -2.30 -1.07 -3.23
N GLY A 60 -1.63 -0.90 -2.10
CA GLY A 60 -2.17 -0.11 -0.98
C GLY A 60 -3.49 -0.65 -0.43
N GLN A 61 -3.70 -1.98 -0.41
CA GLN A 61 -5.03 -2.54 -0.09
C GLN A 61 -5.42 -2.41 1.39
N GLN A 62 -4.47 -2.06 2.26
CA GLN A 62 -4.71 -1.82 3.69
C GLN A 62 -4.43 -0.35 4.03
N LEU A 63 -5.16 0.20 5.01
CA LEU A 63 -5.06 1.61 5.41
C LEU A 63 -3.61 2.07 5.65
N PHE A 64 -2.79 1.21 6.27
CA PHE A 64 -1.37 1.49 6.49
C PHE A 64 -0.62 1.78 5.18
N TYR A 65 -0.81 0.94 4.16
CA TYR A 65 -0.09 1.06 2.88
C TYR A 65 -0.60 2.20 1.98
N GLN A 66 -1.81 2.74 2.25
CA GLN A 66 -2.36 3.86 1.47
C GLN A 66 -1.61 5.18 1.69
N TYR A 67 -0.85 5.30 2.78
CA TYR A 67 -0.05 6.49 3.07
C TYR A 67 1.30 6.52 2.35
N GLN A 68 1.75 5.35 1.85
CA GLN A 68 2.99 5.23 1.11
C GLN A 68 2.84 5.85 -0.27
N ASN A 69 3.73 6.77 -0.62
CA ASN A 69 3.63 7.52 -1.88
C ASN A 69 4.99 7.76 -2.55
N GLU A 70 6.06 7.24 -1.97
CA GLU A 70 7.40 7.27 -2.53
C GLU A 70 7.76 5.85 -2.95
N LEU A 71 8.28 5.72 -4.17
CA LEU A 71 8.56 4.44 -4.83
C LEU A 71 10.00 4.43 -5.32
N GLY A 72 10.73 3.36 -4.99
CA GLY A 72 12.01 3.03 -5.57
C GLY A 72 11.96 1.66 -6.22
N VAL A 73 12.53 1.50 -7.41
CA VAL A 73 12.61 0.21 -8.10
C VAL A 73 14.05 -0.05 -8.52
N ALA A 74 14.54 -1.26 -8.23
CA ALA A 74 15.83 -1.73 -8.69
C ALA A 74 15.67 -3.03 -9.47
N TYR A 75 16.45 -3.16 -10.54
CA TYR A 75 16.62 -4.38 -11.31
C TYR A 75 18.10 -4.73 -11.36
N VAL A 76 18.43 -5.96 -10.96
CA VAL A 76 19.81 -6.44 -10.92
C VAL A 76 19.87 -7.78 -11.64
N ARG A 77 20.83 -7.92 -12.53
CA ARG A 77 21.21 -9.21 -13.12
C ARG A 77 22.50 -9.71 -12.50
N GLU A 78 22.45 -10.85 -11.84
CA GLU A 78 23.61 -11.56 -11.29
C GLU A 78 23.65 -13.00 -11.79
N THR A 79 24.43 -13.21 -12.84
CA THR A 79 24.53 -14.51 -13.55
C THR A 79 25.07 -15.66 -12.71
N LYS A 80 25.76 -15.37 -11.60
CA LYS A 80 26.29 -16.39 -10.67
C LYS A 80 25.32 -16.74 -9.54
N SER A 81 24.17 -16.06 -9.48
CA SER A 81 23.14 -16.34 -8.50
C SER A 81 22.20 -17.47 -8.94
N PRO A 82 21.42 -18.07 -8.03
CA PRO A 82 20.44 -19.09 -8.37
C PRO A 82 19.31 -18.63 -9.30
N TYR A 83 19.06 -17.32 -9.42
CA TYR A 83 17.87 -16.79 -10.09
C TYR A 83 18.14 -15.84 -11.26
N ASP A 84 19.40 -15.50 -11.57
CA ASP A 84 19.89 -14.56 -12.62
C ASP A 84 19.35 -13.13 -12.50
N TYR A 85 18.03 -12.94 -12.41
CA TYR A 85 17.34 -11.66 -12.37
C TYR A 85 16.70 -11.41 -11.01
N TYR A 86 16.87 -10.19 -10.49
CA TYR A 86 16.26 -9.74 -9.24
C TYR A 86 15.58 -8.39 -9.45
N TRP A 87 14.40 -8.27 -8.88
CA TRP A 87 13.63 -7.04 -8.82
C TRP A 87 13.33 -6.73 -7.36
N VAL A 88 13.60 -5.48 -6.98
CA VAL A 88 13.29 -4.98 -5.63
C VAL A 88 12.46 -3.72 -5.79
N ILE A 89 11.32 -3.69 -5.13
CA ILE A 89 10.43 -2.54 -5.08
C ILE A 89 10.35 -2.09 -3.63
N TYR A 90 10.70 -0.83 -3.38
CA TYR A 90 10.48 -0.16 -2.11
C TYR A 90 9.33 0.83 -2.23
N ILE A 91 8.36 0.77 -1.33
CA ILE A 91 7.30 1.78 -1.18
C ILE A 91 7.24 2.25 0.27
N ALA A 92 7.28 3.57 0.50
CA ALA A 92 7.30 4.11 1.85
C ALA A 92 6.73 5.53 1.95
N ASP A 93 6.65 6.03 3.19
CA ASP A 93 6.38 7.43 3.53
C ASP A 93 7.33 8.00 4.60
N HIS A 94 7.40 9.33 4.63
CA HIS A 94 8.23 10.11 5.55
C HIS A 94 7.51 10.45 6.86
N ASP A 95 8.27 10.53 7.96
CA ASP A 95 7.80 10.86 9.33
C ASP A 95 7.14 12.24 9.49
N HIS A 96 7.29 13.13 8.51
CA HIS A 96 6.89 14.54 8.62
C HIS A 96 5.66 14.89 7.80
N ARG A 97 4.88 13.90 7.35
CA ARG A 97 3.64 14.23 6.63
C ARG A 97 2.49 14.48 7.60
N PRO A 98 1.66 15.50 7.34
CA PRO A 98 0.37 15.59 7.99
C PRO A 98 -0.41 14.31 7.64
N LYS A 99 -0.76 13.53 8.65
CA LYS A 99 -1.74 12.44 8.50
C LYS A 99 -2.98 13.08 7.87
N PRO A 100 -3.57 12.53 6.80
CA PRO A 100 -4.81 13.09 6.28
C PRO A 100 -5.83 13.04 7.42
N GLU A 101 -6.30 14.22 7.81
CA GLU A 101 -7.12 14.43 8.99
C GLU A 101 -8.49 13.75 8.81
N SER A 102 -8.60 12.44 8.98
CA SER A 102 -9.87 11.69 9.13
C SER A 102 -11.00 11.94 8.10
N GLU A 103 -10.79 12.73 7.07
CA GLU A 103 -11.74 13.01 6.02
C GLU A 103 -11.11 12.57 4.72
N LEU A 104 -11.66 11.48 4.18
CA LEU A 104 -11.56 11.17 2.77
C LEU A 104 -12.07 12.39 1.99
N THR A 105 -11.18 13.31 1.65
CA THR A 105 -11.48 14.28 0.61
C THR A 105 -11.43 13.49 -0.69
N VAL A 106 -12.59 13.12 -1.20
CA VAL A 106 -12.75 12.57 -2.55
C VAL A 106 -12.29 13.66 -3.53
N ILE A 107 -11.02 13.63 -3.89
CA ILE A 107 -10.38 14.62 -4.78
C ILE A 107 -10.81 14.45 -6.25
N SER A 108 -11.44 13.33 -6.60
CA SER A 108 -12.42 13.23 -7.70
C SER A 108 -13.11 11.87 -7.65
N GLU A 109 -14.41 11.82 -7.95
CA GLU A 109 -15.05 10.57 -8.35
C GLU A 109 -14.61 10.27 -9.79
N PHE A 110 -13.76 9.26 -9.98
CA PHE A 110 -13.62 8.65 -11.30
C PHE A 110 -14.95 7.97 -11.63
N LYS A 111 -15.83 8.65 -12.38
CA LYS A 111 -16.98 8.00 -12.99
C LYS A 111 -16.47 7.08 -14.08
N LEU A 112 -16.33 5.80 -13.75
CA LEU A 112 -16.44 4.77 -14.77
C LEU A 112 -17.87 4.83 -15.30
N ASP A 113 -18.05 5.34 -16.52
CA ASP A 113 -19.30 5.26 -17.28
C ASP A 113 -19.54 3.81 -17.71
N LEU A 114 -19.82 2.94 -16.74
CA LEU A 114 -20.38 1.63 -16.96
C LEU A 114 -21.90 1.74 -16.75
N PRO A 115 -22.73 1.50 -17.78
CA PRO A 115 -24.19 1.70 -17.73
C PRO A 115 -24.91 0.94 -16.61
N GLU A 116 -24.28 -0.08 -16.01
CA GLU A 116 -24.94 -1.01 -15.11
C GLU A 116 -24.84 -0.63 -13.61
N TYR A 117 -24.07 0.40 -13.23
CA TYR A 117 -23.81 0.70 -11.80
C TYR A 117 -24.68 1.81 -11.18
N LYS A 118 -25.63 2.39 -11.92
CA LYS A 118 -26.41 3.56 -11.46
C LYS A 118 -27.48 3.24 -10.41
N THR A 119 -27.82 1.98 -10.18
CA THR A 119 -28.94 1.60 -9.29
C THR A 119 -28.52 1.44 -7.83
N SER A 120 -27.27 1.07 -7.51
CA SER A 120 -26.89 0.65 -6.14
C SER A 120 -26.52 1.78 -5.16
N ILE A 121 -26.22 3.00 -5.66
CA ILE A 121 -25.76 4.10 -4.79
C ILE A 121 -26.93 4.92 -4.22
N ARG A 122 -28.04 5.05 -4.95
CA ARG A 122 -29.21 5.82 -4.49
C ARG A 122 -29.95 5.15 -3.33
N GLU A 123 -29.92 3.83 -3.23
CA GLU A 123 -30.62 3.09 -2.16
C GLU A 123 -29.87 3.14 -0.83
N ARG A 124 -28.53 3.09 -0.84
CA ARG A 124 -27.70 3.13 0.38
C ARG A 124 -27.77 4.48 1.10
N HIS A 125 -27.91 5.59 0.37
CA HIS A 125 -28.09 6.91 0.98
C HIS A 125 -29.45 7.11 1.64
N ARG A 126 -30.49 6.41 1.18
CA ARG A 126 -31.84 6.55 1.75
C ARG A 126 -32.00 5.84 3.09
N GLN A 127 -31.30 4.70 3.27
CA GLN A 127 -31.34 3.94 4.53
C GLN A 127 -30.55 4.59 5.68
N SER A 128 -29.49 5.34 5.38
CA SER A 128 -28.69 6.04 6.42
C SER A 128 -29.39 7.24 7.07
N ARG A 129 -30.40 7.84 6.41
CA ARG A 129 -31.14 9.02 6.92
C ARG A 129 -32.39 8.68 7.74
N ALA A 130 -32.86 7.44 7.75
CA ALA A 130 -34.12 7.07 8.39
C ALA A 130 -33.98 6.54 9.85
N GLY A 131 -32.77 6.53 10.43
CA GLY A 131 -32.44 5.72 11.60
C GLY A 131 -31.98 6.44 12.87
N ARG A 132 -32.43 7.67 13.18
CA ARG A 132 -32.21 8.25 14.53
C ARG A 132 -33.50 8.88 15.07
N PRO A 133 -34.12 8.32 16.12
CA PRO A 133 -35.14 9.04 16.88
C PRO A 133 -34.49 10.14 17.72
N LEU A 134 -35.09 11.33 17.73
CA LEU A 134 -34.76 12.40 18.68
C LEU A 134 -35.06 11.91 20.11
N MET A 135 -34.05 11.88 20.97
CA MET A 135 -34.28 11.89 22.42
C MET A 135 -34.73 13.29 22.81
N THR A 136 -35.98 13.41 23.28
CA THR A 136 -36.47 14.59 23.98
C THR A 136 -35.98 14.54 25.42
N THR A 137 -35.19 15.53 25.81
CA THR A 137 -34.95 15.89 27.21
C THR A 137 -36.21 16.53 27.79
N ASP A 138 -36.71 15.99 28.91
CA ASP A 138 -37.44 16.80 29.90
C ASP A 138 -37.38 16.15 31.30
N GLN A 139 -36.99 17.01 32.26
CA GLN A 139 -37.09 17.00 33.74
C GLN A 139 -36.55 15.82 34.56
#